data_AF-A0A4R2ZI59-F1
#
_entry.id   AF-A0A4R2ZI59-F1
#
_cell.length_a   1.000
_cell.length_b   1.000
_cell.length_c   1.000
_cell.angle_alpha   90.00
_cell.angle_beta   90.00
_cell.angle_gamma   90.00
#
_symmetry.space_group_name_H-M   'P 1'
#
loop_
_entity.id
_entity.type
_entity.pdbx_description
1 polymer ?
#
loop_
_entity_poly.entity_id
_entity_poly.type
_entity_poly.pdbx_seq_one_letter_code
_entity_poly.pdbx_strand_id
1 'polypeptide(L)'
;MWWNKLFKSSSVKDEVFMDLEDLEVPEHEFFSNTIKFVLSLNELKIGVLAFDVDNKRWYFEYSSEFKNNSEEYNLIVGFPNLDKRYESEELWPFFIVRIPGLKQPSVREILKKENIDPTNSVKLLERFGKRTISNPFSLELV
;
A
#
# COMPACT_ATOMS: atom_id res chain seq x y z
N MET A 1 -5.29 -42.49 -20.63
CA MET A 1 -6.28 -41.48 -20.23
C MET A 1 -5.54 -40.17 -19.97
N TRP A 2 -5.31 -39.35 -21.01
CA TRP A 2 -5.73 -37.93 -21.09
C TRP A 2 -5.47 -37.18 -19.77
N TRP A 3 -4.33 -36.50 -19.55
CA TRP A 3 -3.93 -35.19 -20.13
C TRP A 3 -2.44 -35.04 -20.48
N ASN A 4 -1.79 -36.10 -21.00
CA ASN A 4 -0.44 -36.03 -21.60
C ASN A 4 -0.39 -35.36 -22.99
N LYS A 5 -1.07 -34.23 -23.18
CA LYS A 5 -1.00 -33.41 -24.40
C LYS A 5 -1.30 -31.94 -24.09
N LEU A 6 -0.31 -31.20 -23.61
CA LEU A 6 -0.24 -29.77 -23.90
C LEU A 6 1.16 -29.15 -23.95
N PHE A 7 2.24 -29.87 -23.65
CA PHE A 7 3.58 -29.35 -23.97
C PHE A 7 4.46 -30.44 -24.60
N LYS A 8 4.13 -30.80 -25.84
CA LYS A 8 5.09 -31.47 -26.72
C LYS A 8 5.93 -30.37 -27.38
N SER A 9 7.14 -30.22 -26.84
CA SER A 9 8.39 -29.86 -27.52
C SER A 9 8.35 -28.76 -28.59
N SER A 10 9.06 -27.66 -28.31
CA SER A 10 10.19 -27.23 -29.17
C SER A 10 11.08 -26.22 -28.43
N SER A 11 12.21 -26.74 -27.96
CA SER A 11 13.52 -26.11 -27.79
C SER A 11 13.64 -24.58 -27.94
N VAL A 12 13.84 -23.88 -26.83
CA VAL A 12 14.92 -22.89 -26.68
C VAL A 12 15.60 -23.18 -25.34
N LYS A 13 16.93 -23.21 -25.39
CA LYS A 13 17.85 -23.58 -24.32
C LYS A 13 17.94 -22.48 -23.26
N ASP A 14 18.44 -22.89 -22.10
CA ASP A 14 18.90 -22.08 -20.96
C ASP A 14 17.84 -21.77 -19.89
N GLU A 15 17.33 -22.83 -19.26
CA GLU A 15 16.81 -22.73 -17.90
C GLU A 15 17.98 -22.90 -16.92
N VAL A 16 18.44 -21.78 -16.38
CA VAL A 16 19.24 -21.76 -15.16
C VAL A 16 18.34 -22.29 -14.05
N PHE A 17 18.57 -23.55 -13.66
CA PHE A 17 18.03 -24.10 -12.42
C PHE A 17 18.71 -23.34 -11.27
N MET A 18 17.99 -22.41 -10.65
CA MET A 18 18.43 -21.72 -9.45
C MET A 18 18.04 -22.58 -8.26
N ASP A 19 19.03 -23.14 -7.58
CA ASP A 19 18.85 -23.95 -6.37
C ASP A 19 18.08 -23.15 -5.31
N LEU A 20 16.99 -23.73 -4.80
CA LEU A 20 16.07 -23.08 -3.85
C LEU A 20 16.65 -22.95 -2.43
N GLU A 21 17.93 -23.26 -2.22
CA GLU A 21 18.62 -23.21 -0.93
C GLU A 21 19.43 -21.92 -0.70
N ASP A 22 19.56 -21.05 -1.71
CA ASP A 22 20.28 -19.76 -1.62
C ASP A 22 19.36 -18.53 -1.68
N LEU A 23 18.05 -18.68 -1.44
CA LEU A 23 17.16 -17.54 -1.24
C LEU A 23 17.42 -16.93 0.15
N GLU A 24 18.50 -16.15 0.26
CA GLU A 24 18.54 -15.04 1.19
C GLU A 24 17.31 -14.18 0.89
N VAL A 25 16.25 -14.32 1.69
CA VAL A 25 15.10 -13.43 1.64
C VAL A 25 15.65 -12.07 2.02
N PRO A 26 15.74 -11.09 1.11
CA PRO A 26 16.38 -9.83 1.42
C PRO A 26 15.58 -9.19 2.55
N GLU A 27 16.25 -8.85 3.65
CA GLU A 27 15.68 -7.98 4.67
C GLU A 27 15.19 -6.73 3.94
N HIS A 28 13.86 -6.65 3.81
CA HIS A 28 13.09 -5.66 3.08
C HIS A 28 13.87 -4.39 2.73
N GLU A 29 14.46 -4.35 1.53
CA GLU A 29 15.15 -3.17 1.05
C GLU A 29 14.20 -1.97 1.19
N PHE A 30 14.61 -0.99 2.00
CA PHE A 30 13.98 0.31 1.99
C PHE A 30 14.24 0.89 0.60
N PHE A 31 13.22 0.86 -0.27
CA PHE A 31 13.32 1.54 -1.56
C PHE A 31 13.71 2.99 -1.30
N SER A 32 14.81 3.42 -1.93
CA SER A 32 15.40 4.75 -1.74
C SER A 32 14.41 5.88 -2.09
N ASN A 33 13.36 5.54 -2.83
CA ASN A 33 12.33 6.46 -3.29
C ASN A 33 10.92 6.04 -2.82
N THR A 34 10.69 6.08 -1.50
CA THR A 34 9.35 5.86 -0.93
C THR A 34 8.73 7.15 -0.38
N ILE A 35 7.42 7.29 -0.59
CA ILE A 35 6.59 8.32 0.03
C ILE A 35 5.80 7.65 1.15
N LYS A 36 5.91 8.15 2.38
CA LYS A 36 5.35 7.48 3.56
C LYS A 36 4.26 8.31 4.22
N PHE A 37 3.23 7.61 4.67
CA PHE A 37 2.15 8.15 5.46
C PHE A 37 2.04 7.35 6.75
N VAL A 38 1.96 8.04 7.87
CA VAL A 38 1.71 7.44 9.18
C VAL A 38 0.22 7.47 9.46
N LEU A 39 -0.36 6.31 9.72
CA LEU A 39 -1.73 6.16 10.21
C LEU A 39 -1.72 6.13 11.73
N SER A 40 -2.47 7.03 12.38
CA SER A 40 -2.55 7.13 13.84
C SER A 40 -3.98 7.19 14.35
N LEU A 41 -4.18 6.73 15.58
CA LEU A 41 -5.39 6.93 16.38
C LEU A 41 -5.01 7.76 17.61
N ASN A 42 -5.43 9.03 17.66
CA ASN A 42 -4.89 9.99 18.61
C ASN A 42 -3.35 10.03 18.52
N GLU A 43 -2.65 9.71 19.62
CA GLU A 43 -1.18 9.67 19.68
C GLU A 43 -0.60 8.29 19.31
N LEU A 44 -1.43 7.25 19.29
CA LEU A 44 -1.00 5.88 18.98
C LEU A 44 -0.73 5.73 17.49
N LYS A 45 0.52 5.41 17.12
CA LYS A 45 0.87 5.06 15.74
C LYS A 45 0.35 3.67 15.42
N ILE A 46 -0.57 3.57 14.46
CA ILE A 46 -1.18 2.29 14.06
C ILE A 46 -0.32 1.57 13.02
N GLY A 47 0.14 2.29 12.02
CA GLY A 47 0.86 1.69 10.90
C GLY A 47 1.44 2.71 9.94
N VAL A 48 2.11 2.20 8.91
CA VAL A 48 2.72 3.00 7.85
C VAL A 48 2.17 2.52 6.52
N LEU A 49 1.62 3.46 5.76
CA LEU A 49 1.32 3.28 4.34
C LEU A 49 2.47 3.90 3.55
N ALA A 50 3.09 3.15 2.65
CA ALA A 50 4.16 3.65 1.80
C ALA A 50 3.81 3.44 0.33
N PHE A 51 4.21 4.38 -0.51
CA PHE A 51 4.23 4.21 -1.96
C PHE A 51 5.66 4.16 -2.44
N ASP A 52 6.00 3.07 -3.10
CA ASP A 52 7.25 2.93 -3.85
C ASP A 52 7.06 3.54 -5.24
N VAL A 53 7.81 4.62 -5.50
CA VAL A 53 7.70 5.39 -6.73
C VAL A 53 8.25 4.61 -7.93
N ASP A 54 9.29 3.81 -7.73
CA ASP A 54 10.02 3.14 -8.80
C ASP A 54 9.23 1.90 -9.26
N ASN A 55 8.71 1.12 -8.31
CA ASN A 55 7.89 -0.06 -8.60
C ASN A 55 6.39 0.23 -8.74
N LYS A 56 5.96 1.46 -8.43
CA LYS A 56 4.55 1.91 -8.46
C LYS A 56 3.63 1.01 -7.63
N ARG A 57 4.08 0.64 -6.44
CA ARG A 57 3.35 -0.25 -5.51
C ARG A 57 3.12 0.41 -4.17
N TRP A 58 1.98 0.11 -3.59
CA TRP A 58 1.62 0.46 -2.23
C TRP A 58 2.02 -0.66 -1.28
N TYR A 59 2.47 -0.25 -0.10
CA TYR A 59 2.76 -1.13 1.02
C TYR A 59 2.04 -0.63 2.28
N PHE A 60 1.52 -1.55 3.07
CA PHE A 60 1.02 -1.22 4.41
C PHE A 60 1.53 -2.22 5.44
N GLU A 61 1.93 -1.70 6.60
CA GLU A 61 2.37 -2.51 7.74
C GLU A 61 1.93 -1.87 9.05
N TYR A 62 1.65 -2.72 10.04
CA TYR A 62 1.37 -2.26 11.40
C TYR A 62 2.65 -1.86 12.10
N SER A 63 2.55 -0.81 12.92
CA SER A 63 3.66 -0.35 13.75
C SER A 63 3.91 -1.34 14.90
N SER A 64 5.14 -1.38 15.40
CA SER A 64 5.44 -2.17 16.62
C SER A 64 4.64 -1.68 17.83
N GLU A 65 4.37 -0.38 17.92
CA GLU A 65 3.57 0.22 19.00
C GLU A 65 2.15 -0.34 19.03
N PHE A 66 1.51 -0.47 17.85
CA PHE A 66 0.17 -1.05 17.74
C PHE A 66 0.17 -2.55 18.00
N LYS A 67 1.16 -3.28 17.49
CA LYS A 67 1.29 -4.73 17.74
C LYS A 67 1.34 -5.05 19.23
N ASN A 68 2.11 -4.28 20.00
CA ASN A 68 2.26 -4.46 21.44
C ASN A 68 0.99 -4.17 22.25
N ASN A 69 0.05 -3.40 21.70
CA ASN A 69 -1.22 -3.06 22.35
C ASN A 69 -2.44 -3.66 21.62
N SER A 70 -2.21 -4.65 20.74
CA SER A 70 -3.24 -5.13 19.80
C SER A 70 -4.43 -5.82 20.46
N GLU A 71 -4.31 -6.26 21.72
CA GLU A 71 -5.42 -6.82 22.49
C GLU A 71 -6.49 -5.77 22.84
N GLU A 72 -6.15 -4.48 22.83
CA GLU A 72 -7.05 -3.38 23.19
C GLU A 72 -7.79 -2.80 21.98
N TYR A 73 -7.38 -3.13 20.76
CA TYR A 73 -7.87 -2.51 19.52
C TYR A 73 -8.28 -3.52 18.47
N ASN A 74 -9.34 -3.19 17.73
CA ASN A 74 -9.71 -3.97 16.55
C ASN A 74 -8.72 -3.75 15.41
N LEU A 75 -8.41 -4.82 14.68
CA LEU A 75 -7.63 -4.75 13.44
C LEU A 75 -8.38 -3.97 12.36
N ILE A 76 -7.60 -3.39 11.44
CA ILE A 76 -8.17 -2.66 10.31
C ILE A 76 -8.77 -3.66 9.33
N VAL A 77 -10.02 -3.40 8.89
CA VAL A 77 -10.69 -4.20 7.87
C VAL A 77 -9.85 -4.25 6.59
N GLY A 78 -9.63 -5.47 6.09
CA GLY A 78 -8.74 -5.73 4.94
C GLY A 78 -7.29 -6.04 5.33
N PHE A 79 -6.92 -5.87 6.61
CA PHE A 79 -5.57 -6.09 7.12
C PHE A 79 -5.57 -6.97 8.40
N PRO A 80 -6.00 -8.25 8.33
CA PRO A 80 -6.27 -9.09 9.50
C PRO A 80 -5.03 -9.72 10.17
N ASN A 81 -3.86 -9.68 9.54
CA ASN A 81 -2.60 -10.18 10.09
C ASN A 81 -1.67 -9.00 10.43
N LEU A 82 -1.24 -8.93 11.70
CA LEU A 82 -0.37 -7.89 12.24
C LEU A 82 1.06 -7.96 11.70
N ASP A 83 1.57 -9.17 11.45
CA ASP A 83 2.96 -9.40 11.04
C ASP A 83 3.14 -9.44 9.53
N LYS A 84 2.06 -9.29 8.78
CA LYS A 84 2.09 -9.21 7.32
C LYS A 84 2.40 -7.79 6.87
N ARG A 85 3.36 -7.67 5.94
CA ARG A 85 3.46 -6.53 5.03
C ARG A 85 2.50 -6.74 3.87
N TYR A 86 1.54 -5.85 3.71
CA TYR A 86 0.58 -5.87 2.62
C TYR A 86 1.16 -5.13 1.44
N GLU A 87 0.89 -5.61 0.23
CA GLU A 87 1.29 -4.98 -1.02
C GLU A 87 0.15 -4.96 -2.01
N SER A 88 0.09 -3.92 -2.83
CA SER A 88 -0.93 -3.75 -3.86
C SER A 88 -0.47 -2.75 -4.93
N GLU A 89 -0.88 -2.94 -6.18
CA GLU A 89 -0.69 -1.94 -7.24
C GLU A 89 -1.65 -0.76 -7.07
N GLU A 90 -2.81 -1.01 -6.47
CA GLU A 90 -3.84 -0.01 -6.19
C GLU A 90 -3.93 0.32 -4.71
N LEU A 91 -4.29 1.56 -4.40
CA LEU A 91 -4.52 1.99 -3.03
C LEU A 91 -5.75 1.26 -2.45
N TRP A 92 -5.65 0.70 -1.23
CA TRP A 92 -6.77 -0.04 -0.65
C TRP A 92 -8.00 0.85 -0.39
N PRO A 93 -9.23 0.29 -0.47
CA PRO A 93 -10.47 1.02 -0.19
C PRO A 93 -10.46 1.75 1.15
N PHE A 94 -9.84 1.17 2.17
CA PHE A 94 -9.66 1.82 3.48
C PHE A 94 -9.03 3.21 3.35
N PHE A 95 -8.05 3.42 2.48
CA PHE A 95 -7.42 4.72 2.26
C PHE A 95 -8.12 5.55 1.18
N ILE A 96 -8.71 4.92 0.15
CA ILE A 96 -9.42 5.64 -0.93
C ILE A 96 -10.60 6.46 -0.39
N VAL A 97 -11.34 5.96 0.61
CA VAL A 97 -12.49 6.69 1.17
C VAL A 97 -12.13 8.06 1.77
N ARG A 98 -10.83 8.36 1.95
CA ARG A 98 -10.32 9.64 2.42
C ARG A 98 -10.21 10.68 1.30
N ILE A 99 -10.27 10.24 0.03
CA ILE A 99 -10.22 11.12 -1.14
C ILE A 99 -11.68 11.46 -1.54
N PRO A 100 -12.06 12.76 -1.55
CA PRO A 100 -13.40 13.15 -1.95
C PRO A 100 -13.64 12.89 -3.44
N GLY A 101 -14.91 12.84 -3.84
CA GLY A 101 -15.26 12.63 -5.24
C GLY A 101 -14.70 13.73 -6.14
N LEU A 102 -13.82 13.36 -7.07
CA LEU A 102 -13.09 14.31 -7.95
C LEU A 102 -14.00 15.14 -8.88
N LYS A 103 -15.28 14.77 -9.01
CA LYS A 103 -16.28 15.52 -9.78
C LYS A 103 -16.86 16.72 -9.01
N GLN A 104 -16.67 16.80 -7.69
CA GLN A 104 -17.18 17.90 -6.87
C GLN A 104 -16.54 19.23 -7.31
N PRO A 105 -17.33 20.31 -7.51
CA PRO A 105 -16.81 21.59 -8.00
C PRO A 105 -15.65 22.14 -7.16
N SER A 106 -15.78 22.13 -5.83
CA SER A 106 -14.75 22.58 -4.89
C SER A 106 -13.45 21.78 -5.01
N VAL A 107 -13.54 20.45 -5.15
CA VAL A 107 -12.37 19.58 -5.35
C VAL A 107 -11.69 19.91 -6.68
N ARG A 108 -12.44 20.09 -7.77
CA ARG A 108 -11.87 20.43 -9.09
C ARG A 108 -11.15 21.77 -9.08
N GLU A 109 -11.67 22.76 -8.36
CA GLU A 109 -11.01 24.06 -8.19
C GLU A 109 -9.68 23.93 -7.46
N ILE A 110 -9.64 23.15 -6.38
CA ILE A 110 -8.40 22.86 -5.64
C ILE A 110 -7.38 22.16 -6.54
N LEU A 111 -7.77 21.10 -7.24
CA LEU A 111 -6.86 20.36 -8.13
C LEU A 111 -6.25 21.26 -9.22
N LYS A 112 -7.05 22.15 -9.81
CA LYS A 112 -6.57 23.12 -10.80
C LYS A 112 -5.63 24.15 -10.18
N LYS A 113 -6.02 24.74 -9.05
CA LYS A 113 -5.25 25.79 -8.37
C LYS A 113 -3.88 25.28 -7.90
N GLU A 114 -3.84 24.04 -7.44
CA GLU A 114 -2.64 23.42 -6.88
C GLU A 114 -1.90 22.53 -7.90
N ASN A 115 -2.35 22.49 -9.15
CA ASN A 115 -1.79 21.68 -10.24
C ASN A 115 -1.62 20.19 -9.87
N ILE A 116 -2.62 19.62 -9.23
CA ILE A 116 -2.65 18.21 -8.82
C ILE A 116 -3.29 17.38 -9.93
N ASP A 117 -2.55 16.38 -10.43
CA ASP A 117 -3.06 15.39 -11.36
C ASP A 117 -4.12 14.49 -10.67
N PRO A 118 -5.37 14.43 -11.18
CA PRO A 118 -6.43 13.60 -10.61
C PRO A 118 -6.16 12.08 -10.69
N THR A 119 -5.14 11.64 -11.43
CA THR A 119 -4.70 10.24 -11.49
C THR A 119 -3.59 9.92 -10.49
N ASN A 120 -2.98 10.94 -9.89
CA ASN A 120 -1.90 10.77 -8.91
C ASN A 120 -2.48 10.54 -7.50
N SER A 121 -2.74 9.29 -7.16
CA SER A 121 -3.31 8.90 -5.87
C SER A 121 -2.46 9.34 -4.68
N VAL A 122 -1.14 9.44 -4.81
CA VAL A 122 -0.25 9.92 -3.74
C VAL A 122 -0.54 11.39 -3.43
N LYS A 123 -0.58 12.24 -4.46
CA LYS A 123 -0.87 13.68 -4.29
C LYS A 123 -2.30 13.93 -3.81
N LEU A 124 -3.26 13.12 -4.26
CA LEU A 124 -4.63 13.17 -3.74
C LEU A 124 -4.68 12.82 -2.25
N LEU A 125 -3.94 11.80 -1.82
CA LEU A 125 -3.91 11.39 -0.42
C LEU A 125 -3.16 12.39 0.46
N GLU A 126 -2.06 12.96 -0.02
CA GLU A 126 -1.37 14.08 0.63
C GLU A 126 -2.32 15.26 0.86
N ARG A 127 -3.14 15.58 -0.15
CA ARG A 127 -4.00 16.77 -0.10
C ARG A 127 -5.26 16.60 0.74
N PHE A 128 -5.91 15.44 0.63
CA PHE A 128 -7.23 15.20 1.19
C PHE A 128 -7.27 14.12 2.27
N GLY A 129 -6.25 13.27 2.32
CA GLY A 129 -6.26 12.03 3.10
C GLY A 129 -6.15 12.20 4.61
N LYS A 130 -5.83 13.40 5.10
CA LYS A 130 -5.43 13.60 6.51
C LYS A 130 -6.47 13.15 7.53
N ARG A 131 -7.75 13.44 7.30
CA ARG A 131 -8.86 13.09 8.20
C ARG A 131 -10.08 12.70 7.39
N THR A 132 -10.96 11.93 8.02
CA THR A 132 -12.28 11.62 7.46
C THR A 132 -13.37 11.76 8.51
N ILE A 133 -14.61 11.84 8.05
CA ILE A 133 -15.79 11.78 8.93
C ILE A 133 -16.13 10.31 9.27
N SER A 134 -15.68 9.35 8.45
CA SER A 134 -16.06 7.94 8.56
C SER A 134 -15.24 7.14 9.57
N ASN A 135 -14.07 7.62 9.99
CA ASN A 135 -13.25 6.97 11.02
C ASN A 135 -12.38 7.98 11.80
N PRO A 136 -11.98 7.64 13.04
CA PRO A 136 -11.22 8.53 13.92
C PRO A 136 -9.71 8.59 13.60
N PHE A 137 -9.23 7.89 12.58
CA PHE A 137 -7.81 7.85 12.26
C PHE A 137 -7.35 9.12 11.53
N SER A 138 -6.11 9.53 11.80
CA SER A 138 -5.38 10.51 11.01
C SER A 138 -4.34 9.84 10.13
N LEU A 139 -4.10 10.40 8.94
CA LEU A 139 -3.07 9.95 8.01
C LEU A 139 -2.14 11.12 7.67
N GLU A 140 -0.87 11.05 8.05
CA GLU A 140 0.05 12.19 7.89
C GLU A 140 1.26 11.79 7.05
N LEU A 141 1.61 12.62 6.05
CA LEU A 141 2.83 12.45 5.27
C LEU A 141 4.06 12.70 6.17
N VAL A 142 5.08 11.85 6.07
CA VAL A 142 6.34 11.94 6.83
C VAL A 142 7.58 11.83 5.96
#